data_AF-A0A945KZS6-F1
#
_entry.id   AF-A0A945KZS6-F1
#
_cell.length_a   1.000
_cell.length_b   1.000
_cell.length_c   1.000
_cell.angle_alpha   90.00
_cell.angle_beta   90.00
_cell.angle_gamma   90.00
#
_symmetry.space_group_name_H-M   'P 1'
#
loop_
_entity.id
_entity.type
_entity.pdbx_description
1 polymer ?
#
loop_
_entity_poly.entity_id
_entity_poly.type
_entity_poly.pdbx_seq_one_letter_code
_entity_poly.pdbx_strand_id
1 'polypeptide(L)'
;QQKLYFINTNSEKNLQKCPIQSELENLPNFSIRFRTEGQRIKLPGKKHSQSLKKVLQEAGIPPWERNSLKMYYINDELRAMERLGRMEHAE
;
A
#
# COMPACT_ATOMS: atom_id res chain seq x y z
N GLN A 1 -3.61 43.62 -6.20
CA GLN A 1 -4.20 42.54 -5.37
C GLN A 1 -3.69 41.20 -5.91
N GLN A 2 -2.74 40.56 -5.23
CA GLN A 2 -2.24 39.23 -5.62
C GLN A 2 -2.29 38.35 -4.37
N LYS A 3 -3.34 37.52 -4.26
CA LYS A 3 -3.43 36.53 -3.19
C LYS A 3 -2.60 35.32 -3.63
N LEU A 4 -1.38 35.23 -3.10
CA LEU A 4 -0.59 34.01 -3.14
C LEU A 4 -1.30 32.95 -2.30
N TYR A 5 -1.81 31.91 -2.95
CA TYR A 5 -2.33 30.74 -2.26
C TYR A 5 -1.14 29.93 -1.76
N PHE A 6 -0.79 30.10 -0.49
CA PHE A 6 0.07 29.16 0.20
C PHE A 6 -0.67 27.84 0.27
N ILE A 7 -0.32 26.90 -0.61
CA ILE A 7 -0.71 25.50 -0.44
C ILE A 7 -0.07 25.08 0.87
N ASN A 8 -0.90 24.89 1.88
CA ASN A 8 -0.47 24.46 3.19
C ASN A 8 0.18 23.06 3.01
N THR A 9 1.50 23.00 2.93
CA THR A 9 2.29 21.76 2.95
C THR A 9 2.34 21.14 4.35
N ASN A 10 1.36 21.44 5.19
CA ASN A 10 0.93 20.55 6.26
C ASN A 10 -0.20 19.68 5.70
N SER A 11 0.13 18.78 4.76
CA SER A 11 -0.75 17.63 4.53
C SER A 11 -0.65 16.80 5.79
N GLU A 12 -1.59 17.08 6.69
CA GLU A 12 -1.81 16.38 7.93
C GLU A 12 -1.67 14.89 7.62
N LYS A 13 -0.61 14.27 8.16
CA LYS A 13 -0.40 12.83 8.17
C LYS A 13 -1.43 12.15 9.08
N ASN A 14 -2.68 12.60 9.04
CA ASN A 14 -3.85 11.91 9.53
C ASN A 14 -4.42 11.07 8.38
N LEU A 15 -3.57 10.24 7.77
CA LEU A 15 -4.09 9.03 7.13
C LEU A 15 -4.67 8.24 8.30
N GLN A 16 -5.98 8.30 8.49
CA GLN A 16 -6.70 7.50 9.47
C GLN A 16 -6.03 6.12 9.53
N LYS A 17 -5.40 5.79 10.68
CA LYS A 17 -4.71 4.51 10.84
C LYS A 17 -5.76 3.42 10.58
N CYS A 18 -5.68 2.77 9.42
CA CYS A 18 -6.54 1.63 9.15
C CYS A 18 -6.29 0.60 10.26
N PRO A 19 -7.31 -0.10 10.76
CA PRO A 19 -7.13 -1.11 11.82
C PRO A 19 -6.05 -2.13 11.46
N ILE A 20 -5.96 -2.48 10.17
CA ILE A 20 -4.90 -3.32 9.59
C ILE A 20 -3.49 -2.75 9.84
N GLN A 21 -3.29 -1.44 9.75
CA GLN A 21 -1.97 -0.82 10.04
C GLN A 21 -1.61 -1.03 11.51
N SER A 22 -2.52 -0.72 12.44
CA SER A 22 -2.27 -0.87 13.87
C SER A 22 -2.03 -2.33 14.26
N GLU A 23 -2.74 -3.28 13.63
CA GLU A 23 -2.49 -4.71 13.81
C GLU A 23 -1.09 -5.12 13.34
N LEU A 24 -0.67 -4.63 12.15
CA LEU A 24 0.62 -5.03 11.57
C LEU A 24 1.82 -4.32 12.22
N GLU A 25 1.64 -3.10 12.74
CA GLU A 25 2.67 -2.31 13.43
C GLU A 25 3.18 -3.01 14.70
N ASN A 26 2.36 -3.89 15.30
CA ASN A 26 2.75 -4.69 16.47
C ASN A 26 3.57 -5.94 16.12
N LEU A 27 3.79 -6.25 14.84
CA LEU A 27 4.51 -7.46 14.42
C LEU A 27 6.02 -7.20 14.31
N PRO A 28 6.85 -8.20 14.69
CA PRO A 28 8.30 -8.10 14.51
C PRO A 28 8.64 -8.06 13.01
N ASN A 29 9.65 -7.25 12.65
CA ASN A 29 10.07 -7.02 11.26
C ASN A 29 9.01 -6.37 10.35
N PHE A 30 8.09 -5.61 10.94
CA PHE A 30 7.17 -4.77 10.19
C PHE A 30 7.92 -3.63 9.49
N SER A 31 7.62 -3.41 8.22
CA SER A 31 8.18 -2.34 7.41
C SER A 31 7.12 -1.79 6.47
N ILE A 32 6.98 -0.48 6.43
CA ILE A 32 6.10 0.19 5.48
C ILE A 32 6.95 0.59 4.28
N ARG A 33 6.58 0.11 3.10
CA ARG A 33 7.20 0.54 1.84
C ARG A 33 6.13 1.04 0.88
N PHE A 34 6.57 1.80 -0.11
CA PHE A 34 5.72 2.20 -1.23
C PHE A 34 5.91 1.24 -2.39
N ARG A 35 4.98 1.29 -3.34
CA ARG A 35 5.06 0.50 -4.56
C ARG A 35 6.42 0.72 -5.23
N THR A 36 7.15 -0.38 -5.40
CA THR A 36 8.32 -0.45 -6.28
C THR A 36 7.92 -1.15 -7.59
N GLU A 37 8.50 -0.71 -8.71
CA GLU A 37 8.23 -1.35 -10.00
C GLU A 37 8.79 -2.78 -10.03
N GLY A 38 8.12 -3.67 -10.78
CA GLY A 38 8.55 -5.08 -10.90
C GLY A 38 8.10 -6.02 -9.77
N GLN A 39 7.43 -5.53 -8.72
CA GLN A 39 6.97 -6.39 -7.63
C GLN A 39 5.90 -7.40 -8.08
N ARG A 40 6.03 -8.65 -7.62
CA ARG A 40 5.03 -9.73 -7.81
C ARG A 40 4.38 -10.02 -6.46
N ILE A 41 3.07 -10.20 -6.46
CA ILE A 41 2.28 -10.41 -5.24
C ILE A 41 1.29 -11.54 -5.45
N LYS A 42 0.99 -12.26 -4.37
CA LYS A 42 -0.03 -13.31 -4.36
C LYS A 42 -1.23 -12.82 -3.56
N LEU A 43 -2.38 -12.79 -4.23
CA LEU A 43 -3.63 -12.39 -3.57
C LEU A 43 -4.22 -13.56 -2.82
N PRO A 44 -4.89 -13.30 -1.68
CA PRO A 44 -5.52 -14.36 -0.92
C PRO A 44 -6.61 -15.01 -1.77
N GLY A 45 -6.52 -16.32 -1.97
CA GLY A 45 -7.45 -17.08 -2.81
C GLY A 45 -7.13 -17.11 -4.32
N LYS A 46 -6.08 -16.46 -4.81
CA LYS A 46 -5.56 -16.72 -6.18
C LYS A 46 -4.38 -17.68 -6.13
N LYS A 47 -4.47 -18.78 -6.92
CA LYS A 47 -3.42 -19.81 -7.02
C LYS A 47 -2.08 -19.31 -7.58
N HIS A 48 -2.09 -18.22 -8.35
CA HIS A 48 -0.89 -17.73 -9.05
C HIS A 48 -0.48 -16.34 -8.57
N SER A 49 0.82 -16.16 -8.36
CA SER A 49 1.45 -14.86 -8.15
C SER A 49 1.32 -14.02 -9.40
N GLN A 50 0.79 -12.81 -9.26
CA GLN A 50 0.62 -11.87 -10.37
C GLN A 50 1.46 -10.62 -10.15
N SER A 51 1.77 -9.92 -11.23
CA SER A 51 2.44 -8.62 -11.11
C SER A 51 1.55 -7.66 -10.34
N LEU A 52 2.13 -6.91 -9.40
CA LEU A 52 1.43 -5.90 -8.61
C LEU A 52 0.60 -4.95 -9.49
N LYS A 53 1.13 -4.58 -10.67
CA LYS A 53 0.40 -3.78 -11.67
C LYS A 53 -0.95 -4.39 -12.06
N LYS A 54 -1.01 -5.70 -12.30
CA LYS A 54 -2.22 -6.40 -12.73
C LYS A 54 -3.25 -6.47 -11.62
N VAL A 55 -2.79 -6.74 -10.39
CA VAL A 55 -3.63 -6.69 -9.20
C VAL A 55 -4.23 -5.29 -8.99
N LEU A 56 -3.43 -4.24 -9.08
CA LEU A 56 -3.90 -2.87 -8.93
C LEU A 56 -4.86 -2.45 -10.07
N GLN A 57 -4.71 -3.04 -11.26
CA GLN A 57 -5.61 -2.86 -12.38
C GLN A 57 -6.95 -3.58 -12.16
N GLU A 58 -6.93 -4.83 -11.70
CA GLU A 58 -8.15 -5.58 -11.32
C GLU A 58 -8.90 -4.90 -10.17
N ALA A 59 -8.18 -4.30 -9.23
CA ALA A 59 -8.76 -3.52 -8.13
C ALA A 59 -9.31 -2.14 -8.56
N GLY A 60 -9.15 -1.74 -9.83
CA GLY A 60 -9.63 -0.45 -10.34
C GLY A 60 -8.89 0.77 -9.79
N ILE A 61 -7.69 0.59 -9.23
CA ILE A 61 -6.94 1.68 -8.62
C ILE A 61 -6.24 2.51 -9.70
N PRO A 62 -6.43 3.83 -9.76
CA PRO A 62 -5.80 4.67 -10.78
C PRO A 62 -4.30 4.91 -10.50
N PRO A 63 -3.49 5.22 -11.53
CA PRO A 63 -2.02 5.26 -11.42
C PRO A 63 -1.48 6.30 -10.42
N TRP A 64 -2.17 7.44 -10.24
CA TRP A 64 -1.80 8.45 -9.25
C TRP A 64 -1.96 7.96 -7.80
N GLU A 65 -3.02 7.19 -7.53
CA GLU A 65 -3.25 6.62 -6.20
C GLU A 65 -2.26 5.49 -5.93
N ARG A 66 -1.91 4.69 -6.95
CA ARG A 66 -0.95 3.57 -6.82
C ARG A 66 0.42 3.98 -6.29
N ASN A 67 0.88 5.21 -6.56
CA ASN A 67 2.20 5.67 -6.10
C ASN A 67 2.19 6.05 -4.61
N SER A 68 1.04 6.47 -4.09
CA SER A 68 0.85 6.83 -2.68
C SER A 68 0.36 5.68 -1.81
N LEU A 69 0.12 4.49 -2.39
CA LEU A 69 -0.34 3.33 -1.64
C LEU A 69 0.74 2.84 -0.68
N LYS A 70 0.35 2.74 0.59
CA LYS A 70 1.15 2.06 1.62
C LYS A 70 1.05 0.55 1.46
N MET A 71 2.22 -0.07 1.38
CA MET A 71 2.40 -1.51 1.36
C MET A 71 3.04 -1.92 2.68
N TYR A 72 2.44 -2.90 3.35
CA TYR A 72 2.84 -3.38 4.65
C TYR A 72 3.61 -4.68 4.51
N TYR A 73 4.91 -4.63 4.81
CA TYR A 73 5.82 -5.76 4.74
C TYR A 73 6.13 -6.30 6.13
N ILE A 74 6.32 -7.62 6.24
CA ILE A 74 6.72 -8.33 7.45
C ILE A 74 7.75 -9.37 7.04
N ASN A 75 8.95 -9.34 7.62
CA ASN A 75 10.06 -10.22 7.21
C ASN A 75 10.39 -10.11 5.71
N ASP A 76 10.38 -8.90 5.15
CA ASP A 76 10.53 -8.59 3.72
C ASP A 76 9.39 -9.13 2.82
N GLU A 77 8.32 -9.62 3.42
CA GLU A 77 7.15 -10.12 2.69
C GLU A 77 5.95 -9.20 2.76
N LEU A 78 5.26 -9.03 1.63
CA LEU A 78 4.05 -8.21 1.59
C LEU A 78 2.86 -8.91 2.27
N ARG A 79 2.43 -8.40 3.42
CA ARG A 79 1.29 -8.95 4.17
C ARG A 79 0.00 -8.17 3.99
N ALA A 80 0.04 -6.89 3.62
CA ALA A 80 -1.17 -6.12 3.33
C ALA A 80 -0.91 -4.88 2.47
N MET A 81 -1.98 -4.33 1.88
CA MET A 81 -2.03 -3.03 1.23
C MET A 81 -3.22 -2.24 1.72
N GLU A 82 -3.05 -0.92 1.84
CA GLU A 82 -4.10 -0.01 2.32
C GLU A 82 -5.42 -0.11 1.55
N ARG A 83 -5.37 -0.27 0.22
CA ARG A 83 -6.57 -0.30 -0.62
C ARG A 83 -7.11 -1.71 -0.91
N LEU A 84 -6.27 -2.73 -0.74
CA LEU A 84 -6.58 -4.09 -1.15
C LEU A 84 -6.83 -5.04 0.03
N GLY A 85 -6.35 -4.68 1.23
CA GLY A 85 -6.44 -5.52 2.41
C GLY A 85 -5.26 -6.49 2.56
N ARG A 86 -5.49 -7.61 3.24
CA ARG A 86 -4.48 -8.63 3.55
C ARG A 86 -4.06 -9.39 2.29
N MET A 87 -2.79 -9.77 2.21
CA MET A 87 -2.21 -10.56 1.12
C MET A 87 -1.57 -11.85 1.62
N GLU A 88 -1.50 -12.84 0.74
CA GLU A 88 -0.87 -14.12 1.02
C GLU A 88 0.61 -14.10 0.65
N HIS A 89 1.40 -14.92 1.37
CA HIS A 89 2.80 -15.20 1.10
C HIS A 89 2.96 -15.66 -0.36
N ALA A 90 3.75 -14.94 -1.15
CA ALA A 90 4.16 -15.40 -2.47
C ALA A 90 5.38 -16.32 -2.27
N GLU A 91 5.11 -17.60 -2.01
CA GLU A 91 6.13 -18.66 -2.08
C GLU A 91 6.48 -18.95 -3.55
#